data_AF-A0A377A0W3-F1
#
_entry.id   AF-A0A377A0W3-F1
#
_cell.length_a   1.000
_cell.length_b   1.000
_cell.length_c   1.000
_cell.angle_alpha   90.00
_cell.angle_beta   90.00
_cell.angle_gamma   90.00
#
_symmetry.space_group_name_H-M   'P 1'
#
loop_
_entity.id
_entity.type
_entity.pdbx_description
1 polymer ?
#
loop_
_entity_poly.entity_id
_entity_poly.type
_entity_poly.pdbx_seq_one_letter_code
_entity_poly.pdbx_strand_id
1 'polypeptide(L)' 'MFDFSKVVDRHGTWCTQWDYVADRFGTADLLPFTISDMDFATAPALSRR' A
#
# COMPACT_ATOMS: atom_id res chain seq x y z
N MET A 1 6.73 -10.88 -17.45
CA MET A 1 6.81 -9.41 -17.36
C MET A 1 6.01 -8.98 -16.14
N PHE A 2 6.49 -8.02 -15.36
CA PHE A 2 5.72 -7.44 -14.25
C PHE A 2 4.87 -6.27 -14.78
N ASP A 3 3.63 -6.15 -14.29
CA ASP A 3 2.78 -4.99 -14.56
C ASP A 3 2.78 -4.07 -13.32
N PHE A 4 3.63 -3.04 -13.37
CA PHE A 4 3.72 -2.02 -12.32
C PHE A 4 2.74 -0.87 -12.53
N SER A 5 1.99 -0.85 -13.64
CA SER A 5 0.95 0.16 -13.90
C SER A 5 -0.40 -0.22 -13.28
N LYS A 6 -0.57 -1.50 -12.94
CA LYS A 6 -1.74 -1.98 -12.20
C LYS A 6 -1.82 -1.30 -10.82
N VAL A 7 -2.89 -0.55 -10.60
CA VAL A 7 -3.26 -0.03 -9.28
C VAL A 7 -3.73 -1.18 -8.39
N VAL A 8 -3.19 -1.25 -7.18
CA VAL A 8 -3.59 -2.21 -6.14
C VAL A 8 -4.26 -1.42 -5.02
N ASP A 9 -5.54 -1.71 -4.76
CA ASP A 9 -6.23 -1.13 -3.59
C ASP A 9 -5.72 -1.81 -2.31
N ARG A 10 -5.28 -1.00 -1.36
CA ARG A 10 -4.69 -1.43 -0.09
C ARG A 10 -5.47 -0.96 1.13
N HIS A 11 -6.64 -0.34 0.94
CA HIS A 11 -7.50 0.02 2.06
C HIS A 11 -8.06 -1.24 2.75
N GLY A 12 -8.16 -1.19 4.09
CA GLY A 12 -8.64 -2.29 4.90
C GLY A 12 -7.71 -3.50 4.91
N THR A 13 -6.44 -3.34 4.54
CA THR A 13 -5.43 -4.41 4.55
C THR A 13 -4.54 -4.40 5.79
N TRP A 14 -4.84 -3.52 6.75
CA TRP A 14 -4.02 -3.21 7.93
C TRP A 14 -2.66 -2.62 7.55
N CYS A 15 -2.60 -1.90 6.43
CA CYS A 15 -1.39 -1.24 5.95
C CYS A 15 -1.24 0.10 6.67
N THR A 16 -0.16 0.30 7.43
CA THR A 16 0.14 1.57 8.11
C THR A 16 0.11 2.78 7.18
N GLN A 17 0.53 2.61 5.93
CA GLN A 17 0.58 3.68 4.95
C GLN A 17 -0.82 4.18 4.57
N TRP A 18 -1.80 3.28 4.45
CA TRP A 18 -3.14 3.58 3.93
C TRP A 18 -4.21 3.67 5.02
N ASP A 19 -4.15 2.80 6.03
CA ASP A 19 -5.23 2.66 7.02
C ASP A 19 -5.04 3.53 8.27
N TYR A 20 -3.84 4.09 8.49
CA TYR A 20 -3.48 4.84 9.70
C TYR A 20 -2.99 6.27 9.39
N VAL A 21 -3.41 6.82 8.24
CA VAL A 21 -3.04 8.16 7.78
C VAL A 21 -3.53 9.23 8.75
N ALA A 22 -4.81 9.17 9.16
CA ALA A 22 -5.41 10.16 10.04
C ALA A 22 -4.73 10.19 11.42
N ASP A 23 -4.44 9.01 12.00
CA ASP A 23 -3.76 8.89 13.28
C ASP A 23 -2.34 9.46 13.24
N ARG A 24 -1.65 9.32 12.10
CA ARG A 24 -0.25 9.72 11.94
C ARG A 24 -0.07 11.19 11.55
N PHE A 25 -0.99 11.75 10.78
CA PHE A 25 -0.86 13.09 10.19
C PHE A 25 -1.98 14.07 10.62
N GLY A 26 -2.95 13.62 11.41
CA GLY A 26 -4.06 14.44 11.90
C GLY A 26 -5.09 14.82 10.83
N THR A 27 -4.98 14.26 9.63
CA THR A 27 -5.87 14.55 8.48
C THR A 27 -6.19 13.24 7.77
N ALA A 28 -7.48 12.97 7.56
CA ALA A 28 -7.94 11.82 6.79
C ALA A 28 -7.79 12.07 5.28
N ASP A 29 -7.94 11.01 4.48
CA ASP A 29 -8.04 11.07 3.01
C ASP A 29 -6.84 11.72 2.28
N LEU A 30 -5.66 11.71 2.91
CA LEU A 30 -4.42 12.11 2.24
C LEU A 30 -3.93 10.97 1.35
N LEU A 31 -3.32 11.33 0.22
CA LEU A 31 -2.55 10.40 -0.59
C LEU A 31 -1.17 10.19 0.07
N PRO A 32 -0.86 9.01 0.60
CA PRO A 32 0.30 8.83 1.47
C PRO A 32 1.59 8.51 0.68
N PHE A 33 2.62 9.33 0.87
CA PHE A 33 3.98 9.13 0.32
C PHE A 33 5.04 9.22 1.43
N THR A 34 4.93 8.37 2.46
CA THR A 34 5.68 8.57 3.71
C THR A 34 6.39 7.33 4.25
N ILE A 35 5.87 6.12 4.01
CA ILE A 35 6.45 4.87 4.52
C ILE A 35 7.24 4.20 3.40
N SER A 36 8.38 3.60 3.74
CA SER A 36 9.26 2.93 2.77
C SER A 36 8.78 1.52 2.41
N ASP A 37 7.50 1.38 2.06
CA ASP A 37 6.93 0.17 1.44
C ASP A 37 6.53 0.46 -0.02
N MET A 38 5.94 -0.50 -0.73
CA MET A 38 5.48 -0.29 -2.12
C MET A 38 4.02 -0.69 -2.30
N ASP A 39 3.33 0.00 -3.20
CA ASP A 39 1.97 -0.34 -3.65
C ASP A 39 1.94 -1.35 -4.80
N PHE A 40 2.92 -2.26 -4.83
CA PHE A 40 3.01 -3.37 -5.79
C PHE A 40 2.74 -4.71 -5.12
N ALA A 41 2.18 -5.66 -5.87
CA ALA A 41 2.07 -7.03 -5.40
C ALA A 41 3.46 -7.65 -5.17
N THR A 42 3.57 -8.56 -4.20
CA THR A 42 4.78 -9.35 -3.99
C THR A 42 5.13 -10.19 -5.23
N ALA A 43 6.41 -10.51 -5.40
CA ALA A 43 6.85 -11.27 -6.57
C ALA A 43 6.17 -12.65 -6.62
N PRO A 44 5.77 -13.16 -7.80
CA PRO A 44 5.10 -14.46 -7.93
C PRO A 44 5.88 -15.64 -7.33
N ALA A 45 7.21 -15.54 -7.24
CA ALA A 45 8.05 -16.53 -6.59
C ALA A 45 7.84 -16.63 -5.07
N LEU A 46 7.27 -15.58 -4.45
CA LEU A 46 6.98 -15.49 -3.01
C LEU A 46 5.48 -15.63 -2.70
N SER A 47 4.59 -15.30 -3.65
CA SER A 47 3.14 -15.29 -3.44
C SER A 47 2.46 -16.64 -3.70
N ARG A 48 3.19 -17.64 -4.23
CA ARG A 48 2.65 -18.98 -4.45
C ARG A 48 2.58 -19.75 -3.13
N ARG A 49 1.36 -20.14 -2.75
CA ARG A 49 1.14 -21.22 -1.78
C ARG A 49 1.31 -22.57 -2.46
#